data_AF-A0ABD0L1U7-F1
#
_entry.id   AF-A0ABD0L1U7-F1
#
_cell.length_a   1.000
_cell.length_b   1.000
_cell.length_c   1.000
_cell.angle_alpha   90.00
_cell.angle_beta   90.00
_cell.angle_gamma   90.00
#
_symmetry.space_group_name_H-M   'P 1'
#
loop_
_entity.id
_entity.type
_entity.pdbx_description
1 polymer ?
#
loop_
_entity_poly.entity_id
_entity_poly.type
_entity_poly.pdbx_seq_one_letter_code
_entity_poly.pdbx_strand_id
1 'polypeptide(L)'
;MAGLQKNRPWDPWKMYDMSKHELRAIKERAKMRDQMKADWQKKVTDPFRGTHDGGHIFDPAVQRFMAMRATNFDHFKVTPKTTYYGLLFVVIPVGLMTYLTLKEKDEREAKFRAGEVPYKDRTWYFMY
;
A
#
# COMPACT_ATOMS: atom_id res chain seq x y z
N MET A 1 -1.63 -13.36 -16.26
CA MET A 1 -0.25 -13.87 -16.16
C MET A 1 0.68 -12.89 -16.87
N ALA A 2 1.08 -11.80 -16.20
CA ALA A 2 2.00 -10.82 -16.76
C ALA A 2 3.44 -11.35 -16.60
N GLY A 3 4.18 -11.41 -17.70
CA GLY A 3 5.55 -11.93 -17.72
C GLY A 3 6.46 -11.17 -16.77
N LEU A 4 6.96 -11.86 -15.74
CA LEU A 4 8.10 -11.44 -14.95
C LEU A 4 9.33 -11.34 -15.88
N GLN A 5 9.61 -10.14 -16.40
CA GLN A 5 10.96 -9.82 -16.83
C GLN A 5 11.86 -9.99 -15.59
N LYS A 6 12.70 -11.02 -15.64
CA LYS A 6 13.63 -11.39 -14.57
C LYS A 6 14.71 -10.31 -14.50
N ASN A 7 14.44 -9.22 -13.76
CA ASN A 7 15.43 -8.21 -13.41
C ASN A 7 16.46 -8.84 -12.48
N ARG A 8 17.41 -9.57 -13.06
CA ARG A 8 18.60 -10.03 -12.34
C ARG A 8 19.43 -8.78 -12.01
N PRO A 9 19.98 -8.65 -10.79
CA PRO A 9 20.84 -7.53 -10.43
C PRO A 9 22.10 -7.45 -11.32
N TRP A 10 22.42 -8.55 -12.01
CA TRP A 10 23.51 -8.67 -12.95
C TRP A 10 23.03 -9.46 -14.17
N ASP A 11 23.06 -8.81 -15.33
CA ASP A 11 22.79 -9.42 -16.64
C ASP A 11 24.04 -9.23 -17.53
N PRO A 12 24.90 -10.25 -17.64
CA PRO A 12 26.19 -10.12 -18.31
C PRO A 12 26.05 -9.79 -19.81
N TRP A 13 24.96 -10.20 -20.43
CA TRP A 13 24.70 -10.02 -21.86
C TRP A 13 24.33 -8.57 -22.19
N LYS A 14 23.81 -7.81 -21.22
CA LYS A 14 23.44 -6.41 -21.42
C LYS A 14 24.55 -5.42 -21.07
N MET A 15 25.69 -5.85 -20.53
CA MET A 15 26.78 -4.93 -20.18
C MET A 15 27.55 -4.41 -21.39
N TYR A 16 27.73 -5.26 -22.41
CA TYR A 16 28.61 -4.97 -23.54
C TYR A 16 27.87 -4.37 -24.74
N ASP A 17 26.58 -4.69 -24.89
CA ASP A 17 25.73 -4.23 -26.00
C ASP A 17 24.89 -2.97 -25.66
N MET A 18 25.40 -2.08 -24.80
CA MET A 18 24.67 -0.86 -24.41
C MET A 18 24.88 0.27 -25.41
N SER A 19 23.79 1.01 -25.69
CA SER A 19 23.89 2.26 -26.44
C SER A 19 24.73 3.29 -25.68
N LYS A 20 25.43 4.18 -26.40
CA LYS A 20 26.19 5.30 -25.80
C LYS A 20 25.33 6.15 -24.87
N HIS A 21 24.04 6.31 -25.19
CA HIS A 21 23.08 7.04 -24.37
C HIS A 21 22.80 6.33 -23.04
N GLU A 22 22.60 5.01 -23.07
CA GLU A 22 22.34 4.21 -21.88
C GLU A 22 23.57 4.19 -20.97
N LEU A 23 24.75 4.03 -21.55
CA LEU A 23 26.03 4.06 -20.82
C LEU A 23 26.26 5.41 -20.14
N ARG A 24 25.88 6.52 -20.79
CA ARG A 24 25.91 7.86 -20.18
C ARG A 24 24.95 7.94 -18.98
N ALA A 25 23.70 7.51 -19.15
CA ALA A 25 22.72 7.52 -18.07
C ALA A 25 23.14 6.65 -16.87
N ILE A 26 23.80 5.51 -17.11
CA ILE A 26 24.33 4.65 -16.05
C ILE A 26 25.46 5.35 -15.28
N LYS A 27 26.39 5.98 -16.00
CA LYS A 27 27.48 6.76 -15.39
C LYS A 27 26.95 7.94 -14.56
N GLU A 28 25.95 8.65 -15.07
CA GLU A 28 25.31 9.75 -14.34
C GLU A 28 24.61 9.25 -13.06
N ARG A 29 23.89 8.12 -13.11
CA ARG A 29 23.29 7.50 -11.91
C ARG A 29 24.33 7.01 -10.91
N ALA A 30 25.43 6.43 -11.37
CA ALA A 30 26.53 5.99 -10.52
C ALA A 30 27.15 7.20 -9.80
N LYS A 31 27.43 8.28 -10.53
CA LYS A 31 27.93 9.54 -9.97
C LYS A 31 27.02 10.11 -8.88
N MET A 32 25.71 10.16 -9.13
CA MET A 32 24.74 10.63 -8.13
C MET A 32 24.74 9.74 -6.87
N ARG A 33 24.85 8.43 -7.03
CA ARG A 33 24.92 7.49 -5.90
C ARG A 33 26.19 7.67 -5.08
N ASP A 34 27.33 7.84 -5.74
CA ASP A 34 28.61 8.04 -5.07
C ASP A 34 28.62 9.37 -4.28
N GLN A 35 28.00 10.42 -4.83
CA GLN A 35 27.80 11.69 -4.12
C GLN A 35 26.94 11.51 -2.87
N MET A 36 25.77 10.89 -2.97
CA MET A 36 24.89 10.63 -1.82
C MET A 36 25.58 9.75 -0.76
N LYS A 37 26.36 8.76 -1.19
CA LYS A 37 27.12 7.89 -0.29
C LYS A 37 28.22 8.66 0.43
N ALA A 38 28.96 9.52 -0.27
CA ALA A 38 29.99 10.35 0.34
C ALA A 38 29.40 11.30 1.39
N ASP A 39 28.24 11.91 1.11
CA ASP A 39 27.56 12.79 2.06
C ASP A 39 27.03 12.03 3.28
N TRP A 40 26.50 10.82 3.07
CA TRP A 40 26.09 9.93 4.17
C TRP A 40 27.29 9.53 5.04
N GLN A 41 28.40 9.13 4.43
CA GLN A 41 29.61 8.75 5.15
C GLN A 41 30.09 9.89 6.03
N LYS A 42 30.19 11.12 5.51
CA LYS A 42 30.57 12.32 6.29
C LYS A 42 29.70 12.48 7.55
N LYS A 43 28.38 12.35 7.42
CA LYS A 43 27.43 12.50 8.54
C LYS A 43 27.53 11.36 9.56
N VAL A 44 27.77 10.14 9.10
CA VAL A 44 27.88 8.96 9.98
C VAL A 44 29.20 8.93 10.74
N THR A 45 30.30 9.30 10.08
CA THR A 45 31.64 9.25 10.68
C THR A 45 31.95 10.44 11.58
N ASP A 46 31.08 11.46 11.62
CA ASP A 46 31.24 12.63 12.50
C ASP A 46 31.18 12.21 13.99
N PRO A 47 32.26 12.43 14.78
CA PRO A 47 32.29 12.08 16.20
C PRO A 47 31.35 12.92 17.06
N PHE A 48 30.93 14.11 16.61
CA PHE A 48 30.04 15.01 17.36
C PHE A 48 28.57 14.87 16.95
N ARG A 49 28.23 13.87 16.12
CA ARG A 49 26.86 13.65 15.62
C ARG A 49 25.78 13.45 16.69
N GLY A 50 26.18 13.07 17.91
CA GLY A 50 25.26 12.84 19.03
C GLY A 50 25.05 14.07 19.93
N THR A 51 25.87 15.11 19.76
CA THR A 51 25.90 16.28 20.65
C THR A 51 24.87 17.33 20.26
N HIS A 52 24.46 17.36 18.99
CA HIS A 52 23.46 18.27 18.46
C HIS A 52 22.20 17.47 18.06
N ASP A 53 21.12 17.62 18.82
CA ASP A 53 19.74 17.18 18.49
C ASP A 53 19.51 15.69 18.16
N GLY A 54 19.70 14.81 19.16
CA GLY A 54 18.94 13.56 19.23
C GLY A 54 19.48 12.36 18.44
N GLY A 55 20.74 12.39 17.98
CA GLY A 55 21.49 11.19 17.56
C GLY A 55 21.05 10.51 16.26
N HIS A 56 19.98 10.97 15.62
CA HIS A 56 19.47 10.45 14.35
C HIS A 56 19.91 11.33 13.17
N ILE A 57 20.38 10.71 12.08
CA ILE A 57 20.75 11.43 10.86
C ILE A 57 19.48 11.67 10.05
N PHE A 58 19.17 12.95 9.83
CA PHE A 58 18.05 13.34 8.98
C PHE A 58 18.32 13.01 7.50
N ASP A 59 17.43 12.19 6.91
CA ASP A 59 17.41 11.89 5.49
C ASP A 59 16.24 12.64 4.80
N PRO A 60 16.53 13.63 3.94
CA PRO A 60 15.49 14.36 3.21
C PRO A 60 14.70 13.45 2.25
N ALA A 61 15.27 12.35 1.75
CA ALA A 61 14.56 11.44 0.85
C ALA A 61 13.44 10.69 1.59
N VAL A 62 13.72 10.16 2.78
CA VAL A 62 12.72 9.53 3.65
C VAL A 62 11.65 10.53 4.05
N GLN A 63 12.03 11.75 4.45
CA GLN A 63 11.07 12.77 4.84
C GLN A 63 10.15 13.15 3.68
N ARG A 64 10.67 13.29 2.45
CA ARG A 64 9.84 13.56 1.26
C ARG A 64 8.87 12.41 0.97
N PHE A 65 9.30 11.17 1.13
CA PHE A 65 8.41 10.02 0.99
C PHE A 65 7.30 10.01 2.04
N MET A 66 7.62 10.31 3.29
CA MET A 66 6.63 10.45 4.36
C MET A 66 5.66 11.60 4.08
N ALA A 67 6.17 12.75 3.65
CA ALA A 67 5.36 13.90 3.28
C ALA A 67 4.42 13.59 2.11
N MET A 68 4.90 12.92 1.06
CA MET A 68 4.08 12.44 -0.05
C MET A 68 2.93 11.56 0.45
N ARG A 69 3.20 10.64 1.39
CA ARG A 69 2.15 9.77 1.94
C ARG A 69 1.10 10.54 2.73
N ALA A 70 1.53 11.55 3.48
CA ALA A 70 0.64 12.41 4.26
C ALA A 70 -0.25 13.29 3.36
N THR A 71 0.29 13.82 2.25
CA THR A 71 -0.42 14.73 1.33
C THR A 71 -1.10 14.01 0.16
N ASN A 72 -1.24 12.67 0.25
CA ASN A 72 -1.89 11.86 -0.79
C ASN A 72 -3.33 12.31 -1.08
N PHE A 73 -4.06 12.73 -0.05
CA PHE A 73 -5.45 13.18 -0.19
C PHE A 73 -5.55 14.49 -0.96
N ASP A 74 -4.64 15.44 -0.71
CA ASP A 74 -4.62 16.75 -1.38
C ASP A 74 -4.43 16.63 -2.90
N HIS A 75 -3.75 15.55 -3.33
CA HIS A 75 -3.47 15.27 -4.74
C HIS A 75 -4.40 14.22 -5.35
N PHE A 76 -5.43 13.78 -4.62
CA PHE A 76 -6.38 12.80 -5.11
C PHE A 76 -7.22 13.37 -6.25
N LYS A 77 -7.37 12.60 -7.34
CA LYS A 77 -8.21 12.96 -8.48
C LYS A 77 -9.20 11.84 -8.75
N VAL A 78 -10.47 12.23 -8.88
CA VAL A 78 -11.54 11.31 -9.27
C VAL A 78 -11.36 10.94 -10.74
N THR A 79 -10.99 9.69 -10.98
CA THR A 79 -10.87 9.08 -12.31
C THR A 79 -11.77 7.84 -12.38
N PRO A 80 -12.18 7.38 -13.57
CA PRO A 80 -12.97 6.16 -13.68
C PRO A 80 -12.34 4.95 -12.97
N LYS A 81 -11.01 4.83 -13.02
CA LYS A 81 -10.25 3.77 -12.35
C LYS A 81 -10.35 3.86 -10.83
N THR A 82 -10.18 5.05 -10.25
CA THR A 82 -10.27 5.24 -8.79
C THR A 82 -11.69 5.00 -8.29
N THR A 83 -12.70 5.43 -9.05
CA THR A 83 -14.12 5.19 -8.71
C THR A 83 -14.45 3.71 -8.74
N TYR A 84 -13.96 2.96 -9.74
CA TYR A 84 -14.13 1.51 -9.80
C TYR A 84 -13.56 0.81 -8.56
N TYR A 85 -12.37 1.19 -8.10
CA TYR A 85 -11.81 0.64 -6.86
C TYR A 85 -12.62 1.00 -5.62
N GLY A 86 -13.12 2.25 -5.53
CA GLY A 86 -14.01 2.64 -4.44
C GLY A 86 -15.28 1.80 -4.40
N LEU A 87 -15.90 1.55 -5.55
CA LEU A 87 -17.09 0.71 -5.65
C LEU A 87 -16.78 -0.74 -5.25
N LEU A 88 -15.69 -1.30 -5.77
CA LEU A 88 -15.33 -2.70 -5.56
C LEU A 88 -14.92 -3.00 -4.11
N PHE A 89 -14.17 -2.12 -3.48
CA PHE A 89 -13.62 -2.37 -2.14
C PHE A 89 -14.44 -1.77 -1.00
N VAL A 90 -15.35 -0.84 -1.28
CA VAL A 90 -16.20 -0.21 -0.24
C VAL A 90 -17.66 -0.59 -0.44
N VAL A 91 -18.23 -0.27 -1.60
CA VAL A 91 -19.68 -0.40 -1.81
C VAL A 91 -20.11 -1.87 -1.88
N ILE A 92 -19.37 -2.70 -2.62
CA ILE A 92 -19.73 -4.12 -2.78
C ILE A 92 -19.65 -4.89 -1.45
N PRO A 93 -18.57 -4.83 -0.65
CA PRO A 93 -18.50 -5.57 0.61
C PRO A 93 -19.56 -5.11 1.60
N VAL A 94 -19.81 -3.80 1.70
CA VAL A 94 -20.87 -3.28 2.57
C VAL A 94 -22.24 -3.77 2.12
N GLY A 95 -22.56 -3.63 0.82
CA GLY A 95 -23.84 -4.09 0.27
C GLY A 95 -24.04 -5.60 0.38
N LEU A 96 -22.98 -6.40 0.23
CA LEU A 96 -23.04 -7.84 0.38
C LEU A 96 -23.28 -8.25 1.84
N MET A 97 -22.57 -7.63 2.78
CA MET A 97 -22.76 -7.90 4.21
C MET A 97 -24.16 -7.52 4.70
N THR A 98 -24.69 -6.38 4.24
CA THR A 98 -26.06 -5.99 4.60
C THR A 98 -27.08 -6.95 3.99
N TYR A 99 -26.93 -7.32 2.71
CA TYR A 99 -27.84 -8.26 2.06
C TYR A 99 -27.87 -9.63 2.75
N LEU A 100 -26.71 -10.21 3.05
CA LEU A 100 -26.62 -11.50 3.74
C LEU A 100 -27.27 -11.44 5.12
N THR A 101 -26.99 -10.38 5.88
CA THR A 101 -27.56 -10.20 7.22
C THR A 101 -29.09 -10.06 7.18
N LEU A 102 -29.63 -9.31 6.21
CA LEU A 102 -31.08 -9.15 6.05
C LEU A 102 -31.73 -10.47 5.67
N LYS A 103 -31.17 -11.17 4.68
CA LYS A 103 -31.66 -12.48 4.24
C LYS A 103 -31.70 -13.49 5.39
N GLU A 104 -30.64 -13.57 6.19
CA GLU A 104 -30.59 -14.46 7.36
C GLU A 104 -31.66 -14.08 8.41
N LYS A 105 -31.93 -12.79 8.59
CA LYS A 105 -32.99 -12.33 9.51
C LYS A 105 -34.36 -12.74 9.02
N ASP A 106 -34.67 -12.51 7.75
CA ASP A 106 -35.97 -12.83 7.15
C ASP A 106 -36.23 -14.35 7.16
N GLU A 107 -35.22 -15.16 6.81
CA GLU A 107 -35.33 -16.62 6.86
C GLU A 107 -35.55 -17.14 8.28
N ARG A 108 -34.87 -16.54 9.26
CA ARG A 108 -35.02 -16.93 10.66
C ARG A 108 -36.38 -16.51 11.22
N GLU A 109 -36.86 -15.33 10.87
CA GLU A 109 -38.20 -14.84 11.24
C GLU A 109 -39.29 -15.73 10.64
N ALA A 110 -39.15 -16.15 9.38
CA ALA A 110 -40.05 -17.11 8.74
C ALA A 110 -40.12 -18.44 9.50
N LYS A 111 -38.98 -18.99 9.93
CA LYS A 111 -38.91 -20.22 10.74
C LYS A 111 -39.57 -20.06 12.11
N PHE A 112 -39.43 -18.88 12.73
CA PHE A 112 -40.08 -18.59 14.01
C PHE A 112 -41.60 -18.51 13.88
N ARG A 113 -42.12 -17.92 12.79
CA ARG A 113 -43.56 -17.84 12.49
C ARG A 113 -44.17 -19.17 12.10
N ALA A 114 -43.44 -20.00 11.36
CA ALA A 114 -43.85 -21.36 11.02
C ALA A 114 -43.85 -22.32 12.22
N GLY A 115 -43.24 -21.93 13.35
CA GLY A 115 -43.15 -22.76 14.55
C GLY A 115 -42.09 -23.85 14.49
N GLU A 116 -41.19 -23.82 13.50
CA GLU A 116 -40.13 -24.82 13.31
C GLU A 116 -39.06 -24.78 14.41
N VAL A 117 -38.86 -23.61 15.03
CA VAL A 117 -37.87 -23.42 16.10
C VAL A 117 -38.57 -23.29 17.46
N PRO A 118 -38.28 -24.19 18.41
CA PRO A 118 -38.87 -24.14 19.75
C PRO A 118 -38.39 -22.89 20.51
N TYR A 119 -39.25 -22.34 21.36
CA TYR A 119 -39.01 -21.06 22.04
C TYR A 119 -37.70 -21.02 22.85
N LYS A 120 -37.32 -22.14 23.46
CA LYS A 120 -36.07 -22.27 24.25
C LYS A 120 -34.80 -22.06 23.43
N ASP A 121 -34.81 -22.37 22.13
CA ASP A 121 -33.63 -22.33 21.26
C ASP A 121 -33.53 -21.01 20.49
N ARG A 122 -34.43 -20.06 20.78
CA ARG A 122 -34.41 -18.72 20.20
C ARG A 122 -33.29 -17.90 20.85
N THR A 123 -32.28 -17.53 20.07
CA THR A 123 -31.17 -16.71 20.57
C THR A 123 -31.53 -15.23 20.74
N TRP A 124 -32.56 -14.75 20.04
CA TRP A 124 -33.07 -13.37 20.13
C TRP A 124 -34.59 -13.37 20.28
N TYR A 125 -35.06 -12.91 21.45
CA TYR A 125 -36.46 -13.00 21.86
C TYR A 125 -37.34 -11.85 21.34
N PHE A 126 -36.73 -10.76 20.84
CA PHE A 126 -37.42 -9.52 20.48
C PHE A 126 -37.76 -9.40 18.98
N MET A 127 -37.46 -10.44 18.18
CA MET A 127 -37.86 -10.52 16.76
C MET A 127 -39.15 -11.34 16.66
N TYR A 128 -40.15 -10.82 15.93
CA TYR A 128 -41.50 -11.40 15.80
C TYR A 128 -41.66 -12.29 14.57
#